data_AF-E5VJJ0-F1
#
_entry.id   AF-E5VJJ0-F1
#
_cell.length_a   1.000
_cell.length_b   1.000
_cell.length_c   1.000
_cell.angle_alpha   90.00
_cell.angle_beta   90.00
_cell.angle_gamma   90.00
#
_symmetry.space_group_name_H-M   'P 1'
#
loop_
_entity.id
_entity.type
_entity.pdbx_description
1 polymer ?
#
loop_
_entity_poly.entity_id
_entity_poly.type
_entity_poly.pdbx_seq_one_letter_code
_entity_poly.pdbx_strand_id
1 'polypeptide(L)'
;MNPEDGSFLSDTFWAMALGQFGWFGLISYISVYMRIFIGIKHKELNYQQKAFCYAAYAAQLIHAIGSAILSSSSGVISAIALGMVLGSTKFKINEKDSKSFLLERQNDGE
;
A
#
# COMPACT_ATOMS: atom_id res chain seq x y z
N MET A 1 -6.32 8.88 -42.07
CA MET A 1 -6.02 8.84 -40.62
C MET A 1 -5.01 7.71 -40.41
N ASN A 2 -3.83 8.05 -39.91
CA ASN A 2 -2.73 7.09 -39.76
C ASN A 2 -2.92 6.31 -38.43
N PRO A 3 -2.95 4.97 -38.43
CA PRO A 3 -3.10 4.18 -37.20
C PRO A 3 -1.89 4.23 -36.25
N GLU A 4 -0.83 4.95 -36.61
CA GLU A 4 0.42 5.04 -35.83
C GLU A 4 0.48 6.23 -34.85
N ASP A 5 -0.52 7.12 -34.86
CA ASP A 5 -0.60 8.25 -33.92
C ASP A 5 -1.20 7.82 -32.57
N GLY A 6 -0.47 7.00 -31.82
CA GLY A 6 -0.79 6.63 -30.43
C GLY A 6 -0.60 7.75 -29.40
N SER A 7 -0.29 8.96 -29.85
CA SER A 7 0.07 10.14 -29.03
C SER A 7 -1.04 10.65 -28.11
N PHE A 8 -2.30 10.25 -28.34
CA PHE A 8 -3.46 10.71 -27.58
C PHE A 8 -3.94 9.73 -26.49
N LEU A 9 -3.30 8.57 -26.34
CA LEU A 9 -3.66 7.55 -25.35
C LEU A 9 -2.67 7.46 -24.19
N SER A 10 -1.64 8.33 -24.15
CA SER A 10 -0.44 8.11 -23.34
C SER A 10 -0.58 8.35 -21.83
N ASP A 11 -1.57 9.13 -21.36
CA ASP A 11 -1.47 9.65 -19.98
C ASP A 11 -2.58 9.17 -19.03
N THR A 12 -3.59 8.45 -19.51
CA THR A 12 -4.65 7.93 -18.63
C THR A 12 -4.47 6.44 -18.38
N PHE A 13 -4.07 6.09 -17.15
CA PHE A 13 -3.78 4.71 -16.74
C PHE A 13 -4.92 3.74 -17.05
N TRP A 14 -6.17 4.16 -16.83
CA TRP A 14 -7.34 3.32 -17.01
C TRP A 14 -7.64 3.02 -18.48
N ALA A 15 -7.47 4.00 -19.38
CA ALA A 15 -7.65 3.79 -20.81
C ALA A 15 -6.51 2.94 -21.38
N MET A 16 -5.28 3.16 -20.90
CA MET A 16 -4.13 2.34 -21.25
C MET A 16 -4.29 0.89 -20.78
N ALA A 17 -4.71 0.67 -19.53
CA ALA A 17 -4.96 -0.66 -18.99
C ALA A 17 -6.06 -1.40 -19.76
N LEU A 18 -7.14 -0.70 -20.11
CA LEU A 18 -8.20 -1.24 -20.96
C LEU A 18 -7.73 -1.54 -22.39
N GLY A 19 -6.91 -0.67 -22.97
CA GLY A 19 -6.40 -0.84 -24.33
C GLY A 19 -5.41 -1.98 -24.48
N GLN A 20 -4.49 -2.15 -23.52
CA GLN A 20 -3.43 -3.17 -23.59
C GLN A 20 -3.87 -4.55 -23.05
N PHE A 21 -4.64 -4.57 -21.97
CA PHE A 21 -4.96 -5.81 -21.25
C PHE A 21 -6.47 -6.15 -21.29
N GLY A 22 -7.28 -5.30 -21.92
CA GLY A 22 -8.73 -5.49 -22.01
C GLY A 22 -9.44 -5.45 -20.66
N TRP A 23 -10.63 -6.04 -20.65
CA TRP A 23 -11.47 -6.14 -19.45
C TRP A 23 -10.81 -6.93 -18.31
N PHE A 24 -10.04 -7.98 -18.63
CA PHE A 24 -9.35 -8.79 -17.63
C PHE A 24 -8.27 -8.00 -16.88
N GLY A 25 -7.48 -7.18 -17.59
CA GLY A 25 -6.50 -6.30 -16.95
C GLY A 25 -7.16 -5.25 -16.07
N LEU A 26 -8.24 -4.63 -16.54
CA LEU A 26 -9.00 -3.65 -15.75
C LEU A 26 -9.51 -4.26 -14.43
N ILE A 27 -10.13 -5.44 -14.49
CA ILE A 27 -10.65 -6.15 -13.31
C ILE A 27 -9.51 -6.48 -12.33
N SER A 28 -8.37 -6.94 -12.84
CA SER A 28 -7.18 -7.19 -12.02
C SER A 28 -6.72 -5.94 -11.27
N TYR A 29 -6.62 -4.78 -11.95
CA TYR A 29 -6.24 -3.53 -11.29
C TYR A 29 -7.23 -3.10 -10.22
N ILE A 30 -8.54 -3.19 -10.50
CA ILE A 30 -9.58 -2.91 -9.51
C ILE A 30 -9.42 -3.82 -8.28
N SER A 31 -9.08 -5.09 -8.48
CA SER A 31 -8.89 -6.05 -7.38
C SER A 31 -7.76 -5.66 -6.43
N VAL A 32 -6.68 -5.07 -6.94
CA VAL A 32 -5.54 -4.59 -6.13
C VAL A 32 -5.97 -3.40 -5.25
N TYR A 33 -6.65 -2.41 -5.83
CA TYR A 33 -7.18 -1.27 -5.08
C TYR A 33 -8.16 -1.72 -3.98
N MET A 34 -9.03 -2.68 -4.29
CA MET A 34 -9.97 -3.26 -3.32
C MET A 34 -9.24 -3.96 -2.17
N ARG A 35 -8.16 -4.70 -2.44
CA ARG A 35 -7.35 -5.35 -1.38
C ARG A 35 -6.71 -4.33 -0.44
N ILE A 36 -6.16 -3.24 -0.98
CA ILE A 36 -5.56 -2.17 -0.17
C ILE A 36 -6.63 -1.52 0.72
N PHE A 37 -7.80 -1.22 0.16
CA PHE A 37 -8.92 -0.64 0.92
C PHE A 37 -9.39 -1.56 2.06
N ILE A 38 -9.54 -2.86 1.80
CA ILE A 38 -9.91 -3.84 2.83
C ILE A 38 -8.83 -3.93 3.90
N GLY A 39 -7.54 -3.90 3.52
CA GLY A 39 -6.41 -3.90 4.44
C GLY A 39 -6.42 -2.70 5.40
N ILE A 40 -6.73 -1.50 4.91
CA ILE A 40 -6.88 -0.30 5.75
C ILE A 40 -8.13 -0.40 6.65
N LYS A 41 -9.24 -0.95 6.13
CA LYS A 41 -10.49 -1.09 6.88
C LYS A 41 -10.38 -2.06 8.06
N HIS A 42 -9.77 -3.23 7.85
CA HIS A 42 -9.67 -4.31 8.84
C HIS A 42 -8.61 -4.07 9.92
N LYS A 43 -7.70 -3.12 9.74
CA LYS A 43 -6.63 -2.88 10.70
C LYS A 43 -7.07 -1.92 11.80
N GLU A 44 -6.84 -2.32 13.05
CA GLU A 44 -7.04 -1.46 14.23
C GLU A 44 -5.89 -0.44 14.32
N LEU A 45 -6.00 0.63 13.53
CA LEU A 45 -5.08 1.76 13.53
C LEU A 45 -5.65 2.89 14.39
N ASN A 46 -4.75 3.71 14.94
CA ASN A 46 -5.15 4.98 15.56
C ASN A 46 -5.85 5.87 14.52
N TYR A 47 -6.79 6.71 14.95
CA TYR A 47 -7.59 7.58 14.08
C TYR A 47 -6.72 8.41 13.12
N GLN A 48 -5.61 8.96 13.62
CA GLN A 48 -4.65 9.73 12.82
C GLN A 48 -3.95 8.89 11.76
N GLN A 49 -3.54 7.66 12.10
CA GLN A 49 -2.90 6.74 11.16
C GLN A 49 -3.88 6.28 10.08
N LYS A 50 -5.14 6.03 10.47
CA LYS A 50 -6.18 5.64 9.52
C LYS A 50 -6.52 6.78 8.56
N ALA A 51 -6.61 8.01 9.05
CA ALA A 51 -6.80 9.20 8.23
C ALA A 51 -5.63 9.40 7.25
N PHE A 52 -4.39 9.22 7.69
CA PHE A 52 -3.21 9.26 6.83
C PHE A 52 -3.24 8.17 5.75
N CYS A 53 -3.58 6.92 6.11
CA CYS A 53 -3.71 5.83 5.14
C CYS A 53 -4.79 6.12 4.09
N TYR A 54 -5.94 6.68 4.49
CA TYR A 54 -7.00 7.06 3.55
C TYR A 54 -6.57 8.22 2.65
N ALA A 55 -5.87 9.23 3.19
CA ALA A 55 -5.35 10.34 2.39
C ALA A 55 -4.31 9.87 1.36
N ALA A 56 -3.37 9.01 1.77
CA ALA A 56 -2.37 8.41 0.88
C ALA A 56 -3.03 7.54 -0.21
N TYR A 57 -4.04 6.75 0.16
CA TYR A 57 -4.82 5.94 -0.79
C TYR A 57 -5.61 6.82 -1.78
N ALA A 58 -6.27 7.88 -1.32
CA ALA A 58 -6.98 8.82 -2.17
C ALA A 58 -6.05 9.57 -3.13
N ALA A 59 -4.86 9.97 -2.65
CA ALA A 59 -3.84 10.58 -3.50
C ALA A 59 -3.38 9.62 -4.61
N GLN A 60 -3.21 8.33 -4.32
CA GLN A 60 -2.93 7.33 -5.34
C GLN A 60 -4.07 7.18 -6.35
N LEU A 61 -5.34 7.21 -5.92
CA LEU A 61 -6.48 7.12 -6.83
C LEU A 61 -6.56 8.30 -7.79
N ILE A 62 -6.40 9.53 -7.27
CA ILE A 62 -6.41 10.75 -8.10
C ILE A 62 -5.29 10.70 -9.13
N HIS A 63 -4.10 10.27 -8.70
CA HIS A 63 -2.93 10.24 -9.55
C HIS A 63 -2.96 9.05 -10.53
N ALA A 64 -3.69 7.96 -10.22
CA ALA A 64 -4.03 6.89 -11.16
C ALA A 64 -5.03 7.33 -12.23
N ILE A 65 -5.85 8.36 -12.00
CA ILE A 65 -6.75 8.90 -13.03
C ILE A 65 -5.96 9.71 -14.06
N GLY A 66 -4.95 10.47 -13.61
CA GLY A 66 -4.17 11.38 -14.45
C GLY A 66 -2.83 10.84 -14.96
N SER A 67 -2.34 9.70 -14.49
CA SER A 67 -1.05 9.13 -14.89
C SER A 67 -0.95 7.63 -14.59
N ALA A 68 -0.03 6.93 -15.27
CA ALA A 68 0.27 5.51 -15.07
C ALA A 68 0.98 5.22 -13.73
N ILE A 69 0.27 5.41 -12.62
CA ILE A 69 0.88 5.46 -11.29
C ILE A 69 1.52 4.14 -10.83
N LEU A 70 1.00 2.99 -11.30
CA LEU A 70 1.56 1.68 -10.97
C LEU A 70 2.87 1.40 -11.69
N SER A 71 3.16 2.12 -12.77
CA SER A 71 4.45 2.09 -13.46
C SER A 71 5.39 3.22 -13.02
N SER A 72 4.92 4.12 -12.12
CA SER A 72 5.72 5.26 -11.66
C SER A 72 6.36 4.98 -10.30
N SER A 73 7.56 5.52 -10.09
CA SER A 73 8.30 5.40 -8.82
C SER A 73 7.51 5.96 -7.63
N SER A 74 6.69 7.00 -7.86
CA SER A 74 5.81 7.61 -6.87
C SER A 74 4.78 6.62 -6.30
N GLY A 75 4.15 5.80 -7.17
CA GLY A 75 3.18 4.78 -6.74
C GLY A 75 3.82 3.69 -5.88
N VAL A 76 5.02 3.22 -6.27
CA VAL A 76 5.77 2.21 -5.53
C VAL A 76 6.17 2.72 -4.13
N ILE A 77 6.71 3.94 -4.05
CA ILE A 77 7.11 4.55 -2.77
C ILE A 77 5.90 4.72 -1.84
N SER A 78 4.77 5.17 -2.37
CA SER A 78 3.53 5.31 -1.62
C SER A 78 2.97 3.96 -1.15
N ALA A 79 3.06 2.91 -1.97
CA ALA A 79 2.67 1.56 -1.60
C ALA A 79 3.55 0.98 -0.48
N ILE A 80 4.86 1.22 -0.53
CA ILE A 80 5.80 0.83 0.54
C ILE A 80 5.48 1.58 1.84
N ALA A 81 5.24 2.89 1.77
CA ALA A 81 4.87 3.69 2.94
C ALA A 81 3.56 3.20 3.58
N LEU A 82 2.53 2.92 2.77
CA LEU A 82 1.28 2.29 3.23
C LEU A 82 1.55 0.91 3.84
N GLY A 83 2.39 0.10 3.20
CA GLY A 83 2.81 -1.20 3.69
C GLY A 83 3.54 -1.15 5.02
N MET A 84 4.34 -0.11 5.29
CA MET A 84 5.02 0.09 6.59
C MET A 84 4.05 0.53 7.68
N VAL A 85 3.16 1.49 7.39
CA VAL A 85 2.17 1.97 8.36
C VAL A 85 1.14 0.90 8.69
N LEU A 86 0.72 0.13 7.69
CA LEU A 86 -0.10 -1.04 7.92
C LEU A 86 0.73 -2.11 8.62
N GLY A 87 1.91 -2.47 8.11
CA GLY A 87 2.74 -3.57 8.58
C GLY A 87 3.41 -3.38 9.95
N SER A 88 3.32 -2.20 10.57
CA SER A 88 3.77 -1.95 11.95
C SER A 88 2.83 -2.63 12.95
N THR A 89 2.88 -3.95 12.90
CA THR A 89 2.42 -4.86 13.93
C THR A 89 3.16 -4.46 15.19
N LYS A 90 2.43 -4.18 16.29
CA LYS A 90 3.08 -3.94 17.58
C LYS A 90 4.02 -5.11 17.82
N PHE A 91 5.33 -4.85 17.82
CA PHE A 91 6.30 -5.80 18.32
C PHE A 91 5.94 -5.94 19.79
N LYS A 92 5.14 -6.97 20.11
CA LYS A 92 4.93 -7.38 21.49
C LYS A 92 6.30 -7.88 21.92
N ILE A 93 7.09 -6.99 22.52
CA ILE A 93 8.20 -7.44 23.36
C ILE A 93 7.52 -8.36 24.38
N ASN A 94 7.82 -9.64 24.26
CA ASN A 94 7.22 -10.64 25.11
C ASN A 94 7.73 -10.37 26.53
N GLU A 95 6.90 -9.79 27.38
CA GLU A 95 7.26 -9.39 28.74
C GLU A 95 7.81 -10.57 29.57
N LYS A 96 7.47 -11.81 29.17
CA LYS A 96 8.04 -13.03 29.74
C LYS A 96 9.54 -13.17 29.51
N ASP A 97 10.04 -12.76 28.33
CA ASP A 97 11.48 -12.86 27.97
C ASP A 97 12.32 -11.84 28.75
N SER A 98 11.76 -10.66 29.00
CA SER A 98 12.41 -9.62 29.81
C SER A 98 12.48 -10.02 31.28
N LYS A 99 11.41 -10.63 31.82
CA LYS A 99 11.38 -11.10 33.21
C LYS A 99 12.31 -12.29 33.45
N SER A 100 12.41 -13.26 32.53
CA SER A 100 13.39 -14.35 32.65
C SER A 100 14.82 -13.85 32.60
N PHE A 101 15.13 -12.91 31.71
CA PHE A 101 16.47 -12.33 31.61
C PHE A 101 16.88 -11.53 32.85
N LEU A 102 15.94 -10.81 33.47
CA LEU A 102 16.19 -10.09 34.72
C LEU A 102 16.31 -11.04 35.93
N LEU A 103 15.58 -12.16 35.94
CA LEU A 103 15.69 -13.17 36.98
C LEU A 103 17.02 -13.95 36.89
N GLU A 104 17.49 -14.27 35.68
CA GLU A 104 18.81 -14.89 35.46
C GLU A 104 19.94 -13.99 35.98
N ARG A 105 19.86 -12.68 35.66
CA ARG A 105 20.79 -11.65 36.14
C ARG A 105 20.80 -11.46 37.66
N GLN A 106 19.70 -11.78 38.34
CA GLN A 106 19.62 -11.71 39.81
C GLN A 106 20.23 -12.94 40.48
N ASN A 107 20.29 -14.08 39.79
CA ASN A 107 20.77 -15.35 40.33
C ASN A 107 22.28 -15.56 40.13
N ASP A 108 22.89 -14.87 39.15
CA ASP A 108 24.34 -14.93 38.88
C ASP A 108 25.19 -14.00 39.77
N GLY A 109 24.54 -13.26 40.69
CA GLY A 109 25.16 -12.27 41.58
C GLY A 109 25.36 -12.72 43.03
N GLU A 110 24.99 -13.95 43.38
CA GLU A 110 25.26 -14.61 44.67
C GLU A 110 26.36 -15.67 44.53
#